data_AF-A0A1F9DHK2-F1
#
_entry.id   AF-A0A1F9DHK2-F1
#
_cell.length_a   1.000
_cell.length_b   1.000
_cell.length_c   1.000
_cell.angle_alpha   90.00
_cell.angle_beta   90.00
_cell.angle_gamma   90.00
#
_symmetry.space_group_name_H-M   'P 1'
#
loop_
_entity.id
_entity.type
_entity.pdbx_description
1 polymer ?
#
loop_
_entity_poly.entity_id
_entity_poly.type
_entity_poly.pdbx_seq_one_letter_code
_entity_poly.pdbx_strand_id
1 'polypeptide(L)'
;MNKLPAKFRNRLKKEAQSWDTSIANEKPEKIKELLDQAELFVASRPPRQPVSLRIDPFDLSMAKRIARQKGIPFTQLMSMWLHEKIEQERKRMNG
;
A
#
# COMPACT_ATOMS: atom_id res chain seq x y z
N MET A 1 17.60 -17.72 4.27
CA MET A 1 17.49 -16.46 5.05
C MET A 1 18.66 -16.37 6.02
N ASN A 2 19.53 -15.37 5.87
CA ASN A 2 20.62 -15.17 6.82
C ASN A 2 20.09 -14.66 8.15
N LYS A 3 20.47 -15.37 9.21
CA LYS A 3 20.13 -15.03 10.59
C LYS A 3 20.81 -13.69 10.94
N LEU A 4 20.03 -12.69 11.36
CA LEU A 4 20.53 -11.43 11.93
C LEU A 4 21.65 -11.67 12.96
N PRO A 5 22.67 -10.80 13.08
CA PRO A 5 23.69 -10.93 14.11
C PRO A 5 23.10 -10.91 15.53
N ALA A 6 23.66 -11.72 16.45
CA ALA A 6 23.15 -11.87 17.82
C ALA A 6 23.08 -10.55 18.59
N LYS A 7 24.08 -9.67 18.43
CA LYS A 7 24.08 -8.30 18.99
C LYS A 7 22.84 -7.50 18.57
N PHE A 8 22.48 -7.60 17.29
CA PHE A 8 21.34 -6.88 16.72
C PHE A 8 20.02 -7.41 17.26
N ARG A 9 19.86 -8.73 17.34
CA ARG A 9 18.67 -9.36 17.95
C ARG A 9 18.48 -8.94 19.40
N ASN A 10 19.56 -8.95 20.19
CA ASN A 10 19.48 -8.59 21.61
C ASN A 10 19.12 -7.12 21.79
N ARG A 11 19.62 -6.22 20.93
CA ARG A 11 19.22 -4.81 20.93
C ARG A 11 17.73 -4.64 20.59
N LEU A 12 17.28 -5.28 19.51
CA LEU A 12 15.86 -5.24 19.10
C LEU A 12 14.93 -5.80 20.18
N LYS A 13 15.35 -6.85 20.90
CA LYS A 13 14.57 -7.41 22.01
C LYS A 13 14.43 -6.42 23.17
N LYS A 14 15.51 -5.72 23.53
CA LYS A 14 15.48 -4.67 24.56
C LYS A 14 14.61 -3.48 24.15
N GLU A 15 14.72 -3.08 22.88
CA GLU A 15 13.89 -2.04 22.30
C GLU A 15 12.40 -2.42 22.36
N ALA A 16 12.04 -3.62 21.89
CA ALA A 16 10.66 -4.10 21.98
C ALA A 16 10.12 -4.07 23.43
N GLN A 17 10.88 -4.56 24.41
CA GLN A 17 10.50 -4.50 25.82
C GLN A 17 10.32 -3.06 26.34
N SER A 18 11.17 -2.14 25.89
CA SER A 18 11.04 -0.71 26.22
C SER A 18 9.75 -0.12 25.65
N TRP A 19 9.38 -0.49 24.42
CA TRP A 19 8.15 -0.04 23.78
C TRP A 19 6.92 -0.61 24.49
N ASP A 20 6.91 -1.91 24.79
CA ASP A 20 5.82 -2.57 25.52
C ASP A 20 5.57 -1.90 26.88
N THR A 21 6.65 -1.60 27.60
CA THR A 21 6.58 -0.93 28.91
C THR A 21 6.10 0.52 28.78
N SER A 22 6.52 1.23 27.74
CA SER A 22 6.10 2.61 27.48
C SER A 22 4.61 2.68 27.15
N ILE A 23 4.14 1.80 26.26
CA ILE A 23 2.73 1.73 25.82
C ILE A 23 1.83 1.34 27.00
N ALA A 24 2.23 0.34 27.79
CA ALA A 24 1.44 -0.10 28.95
C ALA A 24 1.25 0.99 30.02
N ASN A 25 2.17 1.95 30.10
CA ASN A 25 2.09 3.07 31.04
C ASN A 25 1.46 4.34 30.45
N GLU A 26 1.06 4.32 29.17
CA GLU A 26 0.36 5.46 28.57
C GLU A 26 -1.06 5.58 29.13
N LYS A 27 -1.35 6.77 29.65
CA LYS A 27 -2.66 7.08 30.21
C LYS A 27 -3.66 7.39 29.08
N PRO A 28 -4.93 6.94 29.19
CA PRO A 28 -5.96 7.21 28.19
C PRO A 28 -6.15 8.72 27.88
N GLU A 29 -5.97 9.58 28.87
CA GLU A 29 -6.13 11.04 28.72
C GLU A 29 -5.09 11.63 27.78
N LYS A 30 -3.83 11.14 27.86
CA LYS A 30 -2.74 11.60 27.01
C LYS A 30 -2.92 11.14 25.56
N ILE A 31 -3.45 9.93 25.36
CA ILE A 31 -3.79 9.42 24.02
C ILE A 31 -4.88 10.28 23.41
N LYS A 32 -5.90 10.64 24.19
CA LYS A 32 -6.99 11.52 23.74
C LYS A 32 -6.48 12.90 23.31
N GLU A 33 -5.61 13.53 24.10
CA GLU A 33 -5.01 14.82 23.74
C GLU A 33 -4.23 14.74 22.41
N LEU A 34 -3.49 13.66 22.18
CA LEU A 34 -2.75 13.45 20.93
C LEU A 34 -3.68 13.24 19.73
N LEU A 35 -4.79 12.52 19.90
CA LEU A 35 -5.80 12.32 18.86
C LEU A 35 -6.53 13.62 18.53
N ASP A 36 -6.86 14.42 19.55
CA ASP A 36 -7.53 15.72 19.37
C ASP A 36 -6.63 16.74 18.65
N GLN A 37 -5.30 16.62 18.80
CA GLN A 37 -4.31 17.45 18.11
C GLN A 37 -3.91 16.93 16.71
N ALA A 38 -4.29 15.69 16.37
CA ALA A 38 -3.90 15.09 15.11
C ALA A 38 -4.67 15.71 13.94
N GLU A 39 -3.96 16.20 12.92
CA GLU A 39 -4.58 16.59 11.67
C GLU A 39 -5.17 15.37 10.97
N LEU A 40 -6.43 15.49 10.52
CA LEU A 40 -7.07 14.47 9.71
C LEU A 40 -6.33 14.32 8.39
N PHE A 41 -5.76 13.15 8.15
CA PHE A 41 -5.22 12.81 6.84
C PHE A 41 -6.36 12.62 5.84
N VAL A 42 -6.70 13.69 5.12
CA VAL A 42 -7.69 13.65 4.04
C VAL A 42 -6.99 13.23 2.76
N ALA A 43 -6.96 11.92 2.51
CA ALA A 43 -6.52 11.40 1.22
C ALA A 43 -7.59 11.70 0.15
N SER A 44 -7.48 12.84 -0.53
CA SER A 44 -8.30 13.15 -1.70
C SER A 44 -7.94 12.20 -2.83
N ARG A 45 -8.76 11.16 -3.03
CA ARG A 45 -8.63 10.28 -4.20
C ARG A 45 -9.35 10.95 -5.36
N PRO A 46 -8.71 11.09 -6.54
CA PRO A 46 -9.41 11.64 -7.69
C PRO A 46 -10.64 10.79 -7.99
N PRO A 47 -11.80 11.41 -8.31
CA PRO A 47 -13.00 10.67 -8.63
C PRO A 47 -12.72 9.80 -9.86
N ARG A 48 -13.00 8.50 -9.73
CA ARG A 48 -12.92 7.55 -10.83
C ARG A 48 -14.32 7.18 -11.27
N GLN A 49 -14.57 7.23 -12.57
CA GLN A 49 -15.81 6.73 -13.15
C GLN A 49 -15.78 5.19 -13.11
N PRO A 50 -16.77 4.52 -12.47
CA PRO A 50 -16.86 3.07 -12.53
C PRO A 50 -17.24 2.65 -13.95
N VAL A 51 -16.52 1.67 -14.49
CA VAL A 51 -16.78 1.10 -15.82
C VAL A 51 -16.87 -0.42 -15.69
N SER A 52 -17.90 -1.01 -16.29
CA SER A 52 -18.08 -2.46 -16.36
C SER A 52 -17.61 -2.96 -17.73
N LEU A 53 -16.69 -3.92 -17.74
CA LEU A 53 -16.15 -4.54 -18.95
C LEU A 53 -16.29 -6.06 -18.86
N ARG A 54 -16.59 -6.70 -20.00
CA ARG A 54 -16.48 -8.14 -20.13
C ARG A 54 -15.03 -8.47 -20.50
N ILE A 55 -14.40 -9.33 -19.71
CA ILE A 55 -13.01 -9.76 -19.89
C ILE A 55 -13.02 -11.29 -19.85
N ASP A 56 -12.17 -11.90 -20.66
CA ASP A 56 -11.97 -13.34 -20.59
C ASP A 56 -11.55 -13.77 -19.16
N PRO A 57 -12.18 -14.82 -18.58
CA PRO A 57 -11.87 -15.25 -17.22
C PRO A 57 -10.39 -15.64 -17.02
N PHE A 58 -9.75 -16.22 -18.04
CA PHE A 58 -8.34 -16.60 -18.00
C PHE A 58 -7.45 -15.36 -17.92
N ASP A 59 -7.69 -14.36 -18.77
CA ASP A 59 -6.92 -13.11 -18.77
C ASP A 59 -7.08 -12.36 -17.44
N LEU A 60 -8.29 -12.30 -16.89
CA LEU A 60 -8.54 -11.72 -15.58
C LEU A 60 -7.76 -12.45 -14.47
N SER A 61 -7.70 -13.78 -14.53
CA SER A 61 -6.95 -14.59 -13.58
C SER A 61 -5.43 -14.31 -13.68
N MET A 62 -4.92 -14.14 -14.90
CA MET A 62 -3.52 -13.82 -15.16
C MET A 62 -3.16 -12.44 -14.64
N ALA A 63 -3.98 -11.43 -14.94
CA ALA A 63 -3.80 -10.06 -14.44
C ALA A 63 -3.77 -10.02 -12.91
N LYS A 64 -4.66 -10.77 -12.23
CA LYS A 64 -4.64 -10.91 -10.76
C LYS A 64 -3.35 -11.55 -10.25
N ARG A 65 -2.83 -12.58 -10.94
CA ARG A 65 -1.57 -13.24 -10.56
C ARG A 65 -0.39 -12.28 -10.68
N ILE A 66 -0.30 -11.53 -11.77
CA ILE A 66 0.75 -10.53 -11.99
C ILE A 66 0.68 -9.42 -10.93
N ALA A 67 -0.53 -8.93 -10.64
CA ALA A 67 -0.74 -7.89 -9.63
C ALA A 67 -0.27 -8.34 -8.24
N ARG A 68 -0.57 -9.58 -7.85
CA ARG A 68 -0.10 -10.18 -6.58
C ARG A 68 1.42 -10.23 -6.51
N GLN A 69 2.10 -10.64 -7.58
CA GLN A 69 3.57 -10.66 -7.62
C GLN A 69 4.18 -9.26 -7.48
N LYS A 70 3.48 -8.23 -7.98
CA LYS A 70 3.89 -6.82 -7.88
C LYS A 70 3.46 -6.13 -6.59
N GLY A 71 2.70 -6.81 -5.72
CA GLY A 71 2.22 -6.22 -4.47
C GLY A 71 1.18 -5.10 -4.65
N ILE A 72 0.49 -5.04 -5.78
CA ILE A 72 -0.53 -4.01 -6.08
C ILE A 72 -1.90 -4.63 -6.37
N PRO A 73 -3.01 -3.89 -6.14
CA PRO A 73 -4.34 -4.33 -6.55
C PRO A 73 -4.44 -4.52 -8.07
N PHE A 74 -5.16 -5.55 -8.53
CA PHE A 74 -5.31 -5.83 -9.97
C PHE A 74 -5.98 -4.67 -10.72
N THR A 75 -6.92 -3.96 -10.09
CA THR A 75 -7.57 -2.78 -10.66
C THR A 75 -6.58 -1.63 -10.90
N GLN A 76 -5.61 -1.45 -9.99
CA GLN A 76 -4.54 -0.48 -10.15
C GLN A 76 -3.60 -0.88 -11.29
N LEU A 77 -3.20 -2.15 -11.37
CA LEU A 77 -2.40 -2.67 -12.49
C LEU A 77 -3.08 -2.41 -13.84
N MET A 78 -4.36 -2.76 -13.96
CA MET A 78 -5.14 -2.55 -15.18
C MET A 78 -5.26 -1.06 -15.54
N SER A 79 -5.43 -0.19 -14.54
CA SER A 79 -5.48 1.26 -14.77
C SER A 79 -4.16 1.80 -15.32
N MET A 80 -3.03 1.32 -14.80
CA MET A 80 -1.70 1.69 -15.27
C MET A 80 -1.47 1.22 -16.70
N TRP A 81 -1.72 -0.06 -16.99
CA TRP A 81 -1.57 -0.60 -18.34
C TRP A 81 -2.47 0.09 -19.37
N LEU A 82 -3.70 0.43 -19.00
CA LEU A 82 -4.59 1.20 -19.87
C LEU A 82 -3.98 2.57 -20.20
N HIS A 83 -3.47 3.28 -19.19
CA HIS A 83 -2.82 4.57 -19.39
C HIS A 83 -1.58 4.47 -20.28
N GLU A 84 -0.69 3.53 -19.98
CA GLU A 84 0.52 3.25 -20.79
C GLU A 84 0.16 2.97 -22.25
N LYS A 85 -0.85 2.13 -22.47
CA LYS A 85 -1.27 1.76 -23.83
C LYS A 85 -1.85 2.95 -24.59
N ILE A 86 -2.68 3.77 -23.93
CA ILE A 86 -3.22 5.00 -24.54
C ILE A 86 -2.09 5.95 -24.92
N GLU A 87 -1.10 6.16 -24.07
CA GLU A 87 0.05 7.03 -24.38
C GLU A 87 0.87 6.52 -25.56
N GLN A 88 1.09 5.21 -25.64
CA GLN A 88 1.78 4.59 -26.79
C GLN A 88 1.02 4.83 -28.09
N GLU A 89 -0.30 4.66 -28.09
CA GLU A 89 -1.11 4.91 -29.29
C GLU A 89 -1.15 6.40 -29.66
N ARG A 90 -1.24 7.31 -28.68
CA ARG A 90 -1.14 8.76 -28.94
C ARG A 90 0.17 9.14 -29.62
N LYS A 91 1.29 8.56 -29.18
CA LYS A 91 2.60 8.81 -29.81
C LYS A 91 2.66 8.33 -31.26
N ARG A 92 2.01 7.19 -31.56
CA ARG A 92 1.93 6.65 -32.93
C ARG A 92 1.04 7.47 -33.86
N MET A 93 0.00 8.11 -33.34
CA MET A 93 -0.90 8.95 -34.13
C MET A 93 -0.31 10.33 -34.45
N ASN A 94 0.62 10.82 -33.62
CA ASN A 94 1.21 12.16 -33.73
C ASN A 94 2.60 12.19 -34.36
N GLY A 95 3.13 11.05 -34.83
CA GLY A 95 4.43 10.92 -35.49
C GLY A 95 4.27 10.35 -36.88
#